data_AF-A0A7C4JME4-F1
#
_entry.id   AF-A0A7C4JME4-F1
#
_cell.length_a   1.000
_cell.length_b   1.000
_cell.length_c   1.000
_cell.angle_alpha   90.00
_cell.angle_beta   90.00
_cell.angle_gamma   90.00
#
_symmetry.space_group_name_H-M   'P 1'
#
loop_
_entity.id
_entity.type
_entity.pdbx_description
1 polymer ?
#
loop_
_entity_poly.entity_id
_entity_poly.type
_entity_poly.pdbx_seq_one_letter_code
_entity_poly.pdbx_strand_id
1 'polypeptide(L)'
;MAQLIDPETAFWITIDIIIASLAAYALFKYIKLKRRITKPDNSIEVDQHILTNRFRKYLSRKGGRQAVITIFNEVVDGLAEARQLNARKNLTTREILTILNGKLAAEIQNLLHEMYSLYEAARFGGYEPSEVEIDQFSKQLERLDNLSIREYPSRWLNES
;
A
#
# COMPACT_ATOMS: atom_id res chain seq x y z
N MET A 1 -18.32 62.18 9.03
CA MET A 1 -17.06 62.78 8.55
C MET A 1 -16.28 61.67 7.85
N ALA A 2 -16.18 61.70 6.53
CA ALA A 2 -15.46 60.69 5.77
C ALA A 2 -13.95 60.91 5.98
N GLN A 3 -13.28 59.95 6.61
CA GLN A 3 -11.83 59.96 6.72
C GLN A 3 -11.25 59.70 5.33
N LEU A 4 -10.62 60.74 4.74
CA LEU A 4 -9.83 60.61 3.52
C LEU A 4 -8.60 59.79 3.88
N ILE A 5 -8.55 58.55 3.41
CA ILE A 5 -7.38 57.68 3.54
C ILE A 5 -6.25 58.34 2.75
N ASP A 6 -5.12 58.59 3.39
CA ASP A 6 -3.95 59.17 2.74
C ASP A 6 -3.54 58.28 1.55
N PRO A 7 -3.23 58.86 0.36
CA PRO A 7 -2.87 58.09 -0.83
C PRO A 7 -1.70 57.12 -0.59
N GLU A 8 -0.77 57.45 0.30
CA GLU A 8 0.32 56.54 0.69
C GLU A 8 -0.23 55.33 1.48
N THR A 9 -1.16 55.57 2.39
CA THR A 9 -1.83 54.50 3.17
C THR A 9 -2.68 53.62 2.25
N ALA A 10 -3.39 54.21 1.29
CA ALA A 10 -4.16 53.47 0.29
C ALA A 10 -3.26 52.57 -0.59
N PHE A 11 -2.06 53.05 -0.93
CA PHE A 11 -1.07 52.29 -1.70
C PHE A 11 -0.55 51.07 -0.93
N TRP A 12 -0.16 51.24 0.34
CA TRP A 12 0.27 50.14 1.19
C TRP A 12 -0.83 49.10 1.43
N ILE A 13 -2.06 49.55 1.69
CA ILE A 13 -3.23 48.66 1.82
C ILE A 13 -3.45 47.84 0.54
N THR A 14 -3.28 48.46 -0.62
CA THR A 14 -3.46 47.77 -1.91
C THR A 14 -2.40 46.68 -2.11
N ILE A 15 -1.15 46.95 -1.75
CA ILE A 15 -0.06 45.96 -1.79
C ILE A 15 -0.37 44.79 -0.85
N ASP A 16 -0.79 45.07 0.38
CA ASP A 16 -1.10 44.03 1.37
C ASP A 16 -2.26 43.13 0.90
N ILE A 17 -3.28 43.71 0.26
CA ILE A 17 -4.40 42.95 -0.32
C ILE A 17 -3.91 42.02 -1.44
N ILE A 18 -3.00 42.47 -2.31
CA ILE A 18 -2.44 41.66 -3.39
C ILE A 18 -1.63 40.49 -2.81
N ILE A 19 -0.77 40.76 -1.82
CA ILE A 19 0.05 39.74 -1.16
C ILE A 19 -0.85 38.73 -0.43
N ALA A 20 -1.85 39.20 0.31
CA ALA A 20 -2.82 38.34 1.00
C ALA A 20 -3.59 37.46 0.02
N SER A 21 -3.97 37.99 -1.14
CA SER A 21 -4.66 37.23 -2.20
C SER A 21 -3.77 36.14 -2.81
N LEU A 22 -2.49 36.44 -3.05
CA LEU A 22 -1.51 35.46 -3.52
C LEU A 22 -1.25 34.36 -2.47
N ALA A 23 -1.11 34.74 -1.21
CA ALA A 23 -0.93 33.81 -0.10
C ALA A 23 -2.16 32.91 0.08
N ALA A 24 -3.37 33.47 0.03
CA ALA A 24 -4.62 32.72 0.07
C ALA A 24 -4.77 31.77 -1.12
N TYR A 25 -4.41 32.20 -2.33
CA TYR A 25 -4.41 31.35 -3.51
C TYR A 25 -3.40 30.19 -3.39
N ALA A 26 -2.18 30.47 -2.92
CA ALA A 26 -1.15 29.46 -2.69
C ALA A 26 -1.59 28.45 -1.61
N LEU A 27 -2.18 28.92 -0.50
CA LEU A 27 -2.75 28.08 0.54
C LEU A 27 -3.92 27.25 0.02
N PHE A 28 -4.83 27.83 -0.76
CA PHE A 28 -5.96 27.10 -1.34
C PHE A 28 -5.47 26.04 -2.34
N LYS A 29 -4.47 26.36 -3.17
CA LYS A 29 -3.85 25.43 -4.11
C LYS A 29 -3.11 24.31 -3.36
N TYR A 30 -2.40 24.63 -2.28
CA TYR A 30 -1.74 23.67 -1.42
C TYR A 30 -2.73 22.75 -0.71
N ILE A 31 -3.80 23.29 -0.12
CA ILE A 31 -4.88 22.53 0.50
C ILE A 31 -5.61 21.68 -0.53
N LYS A 32 -5.87 22.18 -1.74
CA LYS A 32 -6.50 21.43 -2.83
C LYS A 32 -5.60 20.31 -3.37
N LEU A 33 -4.29 20.54 -3.45
CA LEU A 33 -3.30 19.53 -3.82
C LEU A 33 -3.23 18.45 -2.74
N LYS A 34 -3.15 18.84 -1.45
CA LYS A 34 -3.26 17.89 -0.34
C LYS A 34 -4.59 17.17 -0.33
N ARG A 35 -5.75 17.82 -0.54
CA ARG A 35 -7.07 17.15 -0.58
C ARG A 35 -7.27 16.21 -1.77
N ARG A 36 -6.50 16.35 -2.86
CA ARG A 36 -6.48 15.36 -3.95
C ARG A 36 -5.62 14.15 -3.63
N ILE A 37 -4.62 14.31 -2.77
CA ILE A 37 -3.77 13.23 -2.21
C ILE A 37 -4.39 12.66 -0.92
N THR A 38 -5.27 13.43 -0.28
CA THR A 38 -5.94 13.18 0.99
C THR A 38 -7.43 13.40 0.76
N LYS A 39 -8.06 12.49 0.02
CA LYS A 39 -9.42 12.11 0.41
C LYS A 39 -9.21 11.32 1.70
N PRO A 40 -9.56 11.87 2.87
CA PRO A 40 -9.49 11.10 4.09
C PRO A 40 -10.65 10.11 4.00
N ASP A 41 -10.35 8.87 3.66
CA ASP A 41 -11.21 7.80 4.12
C ASP A 41 -10.99 7.75 5.63
N ASN A 42 -12.02 8.15 6.37
CA ASN A 42 -11.98 8.30 7.81
C ASN A 42 -12.00 6.92 8.47
N SER A 43 -10.85 6.25 8.48
CA SER A 43 -10.53 5.18 9.42
C SER A 43 -9.03 4.90 9.37
N ILE A 44 -8.22 5.73 10.04
CA ILE A 44 -6.90 5.29 10.50
C ILE A 44 -7.14 4.41 11.74
N GLU A 45 -7.82 3.29 11.53
CA GLU A 45 -7.42 2.08 12.21
C GLU A 45 -6.22 1.58 11.43
N VAL A 46 -5.14 1.21 12.12
CA VAL A 46 -4.07 0.43 11.50
C VAL A 46 -4.76 -0.85 11.02
N ASP A 47 -5.15 -0.88 9.74
CA ASP A 47 -5.92 -1.97 9.16
C ASP A 47 -5.06 -3.22 9.30
N GLN A 48 -5.39 -4.06 10.29
CA GLN A 48 -4.64 -5.28 10.60
C GLN A 48 -4.75 -6.31 9.46
N HIS A 49 -5.48 -5.97 8.39
CA HIS A 49 -5.85 -6.83 7.28
C HIS A 49 -5.54 -6.24 5.90
N ILE A 50 -4.49 -5.40 5.76
CA ILE A 50 -4.15 -4.74 4.49
C ILE A 50 -3.98 -5.76 3.35
N LEU A 51 -3.25 -6.86 3.57
CA LEU A 51 -3.02 -7.87 2.54
C LEU A 51 -4.32 -8.61 2.21
N THR A 52 -5.09 -8.94 3.23
CA THR A 52 -6.38 -9.63 3.10
C THR A 52 -7.41 -8.78 2.31
N ASN A 53 -7.45 -7.48 2.59
CA ASN A 53 -8.33 -6.54 1.89
C ASN A 53 -7.91 -6.34 0.43
N ARG A 54 -6.60 -6.27 0.15
CA ARG A 54 -6.08 -6.26 -1.24
C ARG A 54 -6.43 -7.54 -1.98
N PHE A 55 -6.31 -8.70 -1.34
CA PHE A 55 -6.65 -9.98 -1.94
C PHE A 55 -8.13 -10.03 -2.34
N ARG A 56 -9.06 -9.63 -1.46
CA ARG A 56 -10.50 -9.52 -1.78
C ARG A 56 -10.76 -8.58 -2.97
N LYS A 57 -10.03 -7.46 -3.04
CA LYS A 57 -10.12 -6.54 -4.18
C LYS A 57 -9.59 -7.16 -5.47
N TYR A 58 -8.57 -8.02 -5.40
CA TYR A 58 -8.09 -8.74 -6.58
C TYR A 58 -9.05 -9.85 -7.03
N LEU A 59 -9.62 -10.60 -6.09
CA LEU A 59 -10.64 -11.63 -6.38
C LEU A 59 -11.81 -11.05 -7.17
N SER A 60 -12.38 -9.94 -6.69
CA SER A 60 -13.52 -9.29 -7.34
C SER A 60 -13.23 -8.69 -8.73
N ARG A 61 -11.97 -8.36 -9.03
CA ARG A 61 -11.59 -7.66 -10.27
C ARG A 61 -10.95 -8.54 -11.33
N LYS A 62 -10.21 -9.56 -10.90
CA LYS A 62 -9.29 -10.31 -11.77
C LYS A 62 -9.54 -11.82 -11.77
N GLY A 63 -10.44 -12.32 -10.92
CA GLY A 63 -10.67 -13.76 -10.73
C GLY A 63 -9.67 -14.42 -9.77
N GLY A 64 -9.96 -15.67 -9.40
CA GLY A 64 -9.24 -16.43 -8.37
C GLY A 64 -7.76 -16.59 -8.69
N ARG A 65 -7.48 -17.13 -9.88
CA ARG A 65 -6.13 -17.39 -10.35
C ARG A 65 -5.24 -16.15 -10.33
N GLN A 66 -5.69 -15.06 -10.96
CA GLN A 66 -4.89 -13.85 -11.05
C GLN A 66 -4.74 -13.16 -9.70
N ALA A 67 -5.74 -13.27 -8.82
CA ALA A 67 -5.65 -12.73 -7.45
C ALA A 67 -4.57 -13.43 -6.64
N VAL A 68 -4.54 -14.77 -6.66
CA VAL A 68 -3.53 -15.59 -5.97
C VAL A 68 -2.13 -15.23 -6.47
N ILE A 69 -1.93 -15.16 -7.79
CA ILE A 69 -0.63 -14.80 -8.38
C ILE A 69 -0.19 -13.41 -7.95
N THR A 70 -1.10 -12.43 -8.04
CA THR A 70 -0.77 -11.02 -7.78
C THR A 70 -0.39 -10.82 -6.31
N ILE A 71 -1.24 -11.28 -5.38
CA ILE A 71 -1.00 -11.03 -3.96
C ILE A 71 0.22 -11.78 -3.43
N PHE A 72 0.46 -13.00 -3.91
CA PHE A 72 1.59 -13.79 -3.44
C PHE A 72 2.93 -13.17 -3.89
N ASN A 73 2.99 -12.65 -5.11
CA ASN A 73 4.16 -11.90 -5.57
C ASN A 73 4.37 -10.63 -4.72
N GLU A 74 3.32 -9.85 -4.44
CA GLU A 74 3.44 -8.67 -3.57
C GLU A 74 3.97 -9.01 -2.18
N VAL A 75 3.52 -10.11 -1.58
CA VAL A 75 4.01 -10.60 -0.29
C VAL A 75 5.49 -10.95 -0.37
N VAL A 76 5.89 -11.76 -1.36
CA VAL A 76 7.28 -12.20 -1.50
C VAL A 76 8.22 -11.04 -1.82
N ASP A 77 7.81 -10.13 -2.70
CA ASP A 77 8.57 -8.94 -3.06
C ASP A 77 8.72 -8.00 -1.87
N GLY A 78 7.64 -7.76 -1.10
CA GLY A 78 7.70 -6.95 0.12
C GLY A 78 8.62 -7.54 1.19
N LEU A 79 8.62 -8.87 1.36
CA LEU A 79 9.56 -9.55 2.26
C LEU A 79 11.00 -9.45 1.76
N ALA A 80 11.21 -9.57 0.46
CA ALA A 80 12.51 -9.41 -0.16
C ALA A 80 13.06 -8.00 0.05
N GLU A 81 12.24 -6.97 -0.18
CA GLU A 81 12.60 -5.57 0.06
C GLU A 81 12.97 -5.31 1.51
N ALA A 82 12.13 -5.76 2.45
CA ALA A 82 12.36 -5.54 3.87
C ALA A 82 13.67 -6.20 4.37
N ARG A 83 14.08 -7.30 3.74
CA ARG A 83 15.35 -7.99 4.01
C ARG A 83 16.50 -7.56 3.09
N GLN A 84 16.32 -6.43 2.37
CA GLN A 84 17.30 -5.83 1.45
C GLN A 84 17.82 -6.81 0.39
N LEU A 85 16.97 -7.74 -0.06
CA LEU A 85 17.28 -8.69 -1.12
C LEU A 85 17.21 -8.07 -2.54
N ASN A 86 16.93 -6.77 -2.62
CA ASN A 86 16.77 -5.94 -3.84
C ASN A 86 17.94 -5.99 -4.82
N ALA A 87 19.07 -6.58 -4.44
CA ALA A 87 20.28 -6.66 -5.24
C ALA A 87 20.25 -7.72 -6.36
N ARG A 88 19.23 -8.59 -6.48
CA ARG A 88 19.25 -9.69 -7.47
C ARG A 88 18.08 -9.59 -8.46
N LYS A 89 18.27 -8.78 -9.51
CA LYS A 89 17.30 -8.47 -10.58
C LYS A 89 16.70 -9.66 -11.35
N ASN A 90 17.14 -10.90 -11.11
CA ASN A 90 16.77 -12.07 -11.92
C ASN A 90 16.30 -13.29 -11.11
N LEU A 91 15.94 -13.12 -9.84
CA LEU A 91 15.46 -14.25 -9.04
C LEU A 91 13.99 -14.54 -9.29
N THR A 92 13.68 -15.82 -9.42
CA THR A 92 12.33 -16.35 -9.38
C THR A 92 11.77 -16.30 -7.96
N THR A 93 10.44 -16.28 -7.83
CA THR A 93 9.72 -16.34 -6.55
C THR A 93 10.22 -17.48 -5.66
N ARG A 94 10.50 -18.66 -6.25
CA ARG A 94 11.05 -19.82 -5.53
C ARG A 94 12.45 -19.56 -4.99
N GLU A 95 13.33 -18.94 -5.77
CA GLU A 95 14.68 -18.59 -5.32
C GLU A 95 14.65 -17.53 -4.23
N ILE A 96 13.74 -16.55 -4.32
CA ILE A 96 13.53 -15.56 -3.26
C ILE A 96 13.09 -16.25 -1.97
N LEU A 97 12.08 -17.14 -2.03
CA LEU A 97 11.64 -17.93 -0.87
C LEU A 97 12.77 -18.77 -0.27
N THR A 98 13.61 -19.39 -1.10
CA THR A 98 14.77 -20.18 -0.64
C THR A 98 15.75 -19.32 0.16
N ILE A 99 15.99 -18.08 -0.28
CA ILE A 99 16.86 -17.14 0.45
C ILE A 99 16.18 -16.64 1.73
N LEU A 100 14.87 -16.45 1.71
CA LEU A 100 14.08 -15.99 2.86
C LEU A 100 13.94 -17.06 3.96
N ASN A 101 13.96 -18.35 3.62
CA ASN A 101 13.89 -19.45 4.61
C ASN A 101 15.02 -19.41 5.65
N GLY A 102 16.16 -18.79 5.35
CA GLY A 102 17.22 -18.59 6.35
C GLY A 102 17.01 -17.39 7.29
N LYS A 103 16.00 -16.55 7.03
CA LYS A 103 15.87 -15.20 7.61
C LYS A 103 14.52 -14.90 8.25
N LEU A 104 13.53 -15.77 8.07
CA LEU A 104 12.18 -15.62 8.61
C LEU A 104 11.94 -16.57 9.78
N ALA A 105 10.96 -16.25 10.63
CA ALA A 105 10.48 -17.20 11.63
C ALA A 105 9.92 -18.48 10.96
N ALA A 106 10.12 -19.65 11.57
CA ALA A 106 9.70 -20.94 11.01
C ALA A 106 8.20 -20.98 10.67
N GLU A 107 7.36 -20.31 11.47
CA GLU A 107 5.92 -20.20 11.24
C GLU A 107 5.59 -19.45 9.94
N ILE A 108 6.29 -18.34 9.68
CA ILE A 108 6.14 -17.56 8.43
C ILE A 108 6.62 -18.37 7.23
N GLN A 109 7.72 -19.11 7.37
CA GLN A 109 8.23 -19.97 6.30
C GLN A 109 7.22 -21.05 5.91
N ASN A 110 6.62 -21.71 6.91
CA ASN A 110 5.61 -22.74 6.69
C ASN A 110 4.39 -22.16 5.98
N LEU A 111 3.88 -21.00 6.41
CA LEU A 111 2.75 -20.32 5.75
C LEU A 111 3.06 -19.97 4.30
N LEU A 112 4.23 -19.39 4.02
CA LEU A 112 4.65 -19.07 2.66
C LEU A 112 4.79 -20.32 1.79
N HIS A 113 5.28 -21.43 2.36
CA HIS A 113 5.41 -22.70 1.65
C HIS A 113 4.04 -23.32 1.31
N GLU A 114 3.10 -23.30 2.25
CA GLU A 114 1.74 -23.78 2.01
C GLU A 114 1.06 -22.97 0.91
N MET A 115 1.14 -21.63 0.99
CA MET A 115 0.57 -20.72 0.00
C MET A 115 1.25 -20.84 -1.38
N TYR A 116 2.55 -21.17 -1.41
CA TYR A 116 3.31 -21.34 -2.66
C TYR A 116 2.73 -22.45 -3.55
N SER A 117 2.18 -23.52 -2.97
CA SER A 117 1.63 -24.64 -3.72
C SER A 117 0.48 -24.19 -4.66
N LEU A 118 -0.49 -23.44 -4.13
CA LEU A 118 -1.60 -22.90 -4.91
C LEU A 118 -1.12 -21.83 -5.90
N TYR A 119 -0.17 -20.99 -5.49
CA TYR A 119 0.45 -20.01 -6.37
C TYR A 119 1.13 -20.67 -7.58
N GLU A 120 1.91 -21.72 -7.38
CA GLU A 120 2.66 -22.40 -8.44
C GLU A 120 1.70 -23.05 -9.45
N ALA A 121 0.65 -23.73 -8.95
CA ALA A 121 -0.41 -24.29 -9.78
C ALA A 121 -1.13 -23.20 -10.61
N ALA A 122 -1.53 -22.10 -9.96
CA ALA A 122 -2.17 -20.97 -10.63
C ALA A 122 -1.26 -20.33 -11.70
N ARG A 123 0.04 -20.19 -11.41
CA ARG A 123 1.01 -19.53 -12.31
C ARG A 123 1.27 -20.35 -13.57
N PHE A 124 1.61 -21.62 -13.44
CA PHE A 124 2.11 -22.42 -14.58
C PHE A 124 1.07 -23.33 -15.23
N GLY A 125 0.02 -23.73 -14.50
CA GLY A 125 -0.89 -24.79 -14.94
C GLY A 125 -2.15 -24.34 -15.66
N GLY A 126 -2.39 -23.03 -15.83
CA GLY A 126 -3.71 -22.54 -16.24
C GLY A 126 -4.82 -22.88 -15.22
N TYR A 127 -4.43 -23.30 -14.02
CA TYR A 127 -5.32 -23.78 -12.97
C TYR A 127 -6.14 -22.62 -12.42
N GLU A 128 -7.46 -22.79 -12.36
CA GLU A 128 -8.35 -21.88 -11.67
C GLU A 128 -8.66 -22.44 -10.29
N PRO A 129 -8.24 -21.76 -9.20
CA PRO A 129 -8.53 -22.19 -7.83
C PRO A 129 -10.04 -22.29 -7.58
N SER A 130 -10.45 -23.34 -6.90
CA SER A 130 -11.81 -23.49 -6.37
C SER A 130 -12.08 -22.51 -5.24
N GLU A 131 -13.36 -22.28 -4.91
CA GLU A 131 -13.75 -21.42 -3.79
C GLU A 131 -13.15 -21.89 -2.45
N VAL A 132 -13.03 -23.20 -2.25
CA VAL A 132 -12.43 -23.79 -1.05
C VAL A 132 -10.94 -23.46 -0.95
N GLU A 133 -10.21 -23.55 -2.05
CA GLU A 133 -8.79 -23.22 -2.08
C GLU A 133 -8.55 -21.72 -1.91
N ILE A 134 -9.43 -20.88 -2.47
CA ILE A 134 -9.39 -19.43 -2.28
C ILE A 134 -9.63 -19.07 -0.81
N ASP A 135 -10.62 -19.69 -0.17
CA ASP A 135 -10.90 -19.48 1.26
C ASP A 135 -9.71 -19.93 2.13
N GLN A 136 -9.12 -21.10 1.83
CA GLN A 136 -7.94 -21.59 2.54
C GLN A 136 -6.74 -20.64 2.37
N PHE A 137 -6.49 -20.17 1.15
CA PHE A 137 -5.44 -19.20 0.86
C PHE A 137 -5.69 -17.87 1.58
N SER A 138 -6.95 -17.41 1.63
CA SER A 138 -7.32 -16.19 2.36
C SER A 138 -7.04 -16.32 3.87
N LYS A 139 -7.33 -17.48 4.48
CA LYS A 139 -7.05 -17.74 5.90
C LYS A 139 -5.54 -17.78 6.19
N GLN A 140 -4.75 -18.34 5.28
CA GLN A 140 -3.28 -18.31 5.40
C GLN A 140 -2.73 -16.88 5.28
N LEU A 141 -3.28 -16.10 4.35
CA LEU A 141 -2.90 -14.69 4.19
C LEU A 141 -3.28 -13.85 5.42
N GLU A 142 -4.44 -14.10 6.02
CA GLU A 142 -4.86 -13.43 7.25
C GLU A 142 -3.93 -13.75 8.43
N ARG A 143 -3.53 -15.03 8.57
CA ARG A 143 -2.50 -15.43 9.55
C ARG A 143 -1.18 -14.72 9.29
N LEU A 144 -0.78 -14.59 8.03
CA LEU A 144 0.43 -13.88 7.64
C LEU A 144 0.35 -12.39 7.96
N ASP A 145 -0.78 -11.73 7.70
CA ASP A 145 -1.05 -10.32 8.08
C ASP A 145 -0.83 -10.14 9.59
N ASN A 146 -1.43 -11.00 10.41
CA ASN A 146 -1.33 -10.96 11.86
C ASN A 146 0.11 -11.14 12.38
N LEU A 147 0.91 -11.97 11.70
CA LEU A 147 2.30 -12.24 12.07
C LEU A 147 3.25 -11.13 11.58
N SER A 148 3.01 -10.59 10.40
CA SER A 148 3.87 -9.58 9.75
C SER A 148 3.77 -8.19 10.40
N ILE A 149 2.64 -7.86 11.04
CA ILE A 149 2.48 -6.59 11.80
C ILE A 149 3.47 -6.46 12.98
N ARG A 150 4.03 -7.57 13.49
CA ARG A 150 5.03 -7.53 14.56
C ARG A 150 6.48 -7.34 14.09
N GLU A 151 6.80 -7.61 12.82
CA GLU A 151 8.18 -7.58 12.31
C GLU A 151 8.48 -6.42 11.33
N TYR A 152 7.48 -5.65 10.86
CA TYR A 152 7.67 -4.71 9.74
C TYR A 152 7.03 -3.32 9.93
N PRO A 153 7.80 -2.27 10.28
CA PRO A 153 7.32 -0.90 10.18
C PRO A 153 7.72 -0.29 8.82
N SER A 154 6.79 0.41 8.17
CA SER A 154 7.01 1.69 7.44
C SER A 154 6.61 1.78 5.96
N ARG A 155 6.57 0.71 5.15
CA ARG A 155 6.29 0.87 3.69
C ARG A 155 4.85 0.61 3.27
N TRP A 156 4.15 -0.30 3.94
CA TRP A 156 2.74 -0.62 3.66
C TRP A 156 1.75 0.49 4.07
N LEU A 157 2.21 1.47 4.85
CA LEU A 157 1.41 2.62 5.32
C LEU A 157 1.44 3.82 4.35
N ASN A 158 2.31 3.81 3.33
CA ASN A 158 2.60 4.99 2.51
C ASN A 158 2.09 4.88 1.05
N GLU A 159 1.49 3.76 0.68
CA GLU A 159 0.88 3.56 -0.64
C GLU A 159 -0.62 3.29 -0.46
N SER A 160 -1.39 4.37 -0.28
CA SER A 160 -2.86 4.39 -0.27
C SER A 160 -3.34 5.68 -0.90
#